data_AF-A0A813G6T3-F1
#
_entry.id   AF-A0A813G6T3-F1
#
_cell.length_a   1.000
_cell.length_b   1.000
_cell.length_c   1.000
_cell.angle_alpha   90.00
_cell.angle_beta   90.00
_cell.angle_gamma   90.00
#
_symmetry.space_group_name_H-M   'P 1'
#
loop_
_entity.id
_entity.type
_entity.pdbx_description
1 polymer ?
#
loop_
_entity_poly.entity_id
_entity_poly.type
_entity_poly.pdbx_seq_one_letter_code
_entity_poly.pdbx_strand_id
1 'polypeptide(L)'
;KLMPIFILGTVLVTIVQGMEEMSSLPALETIIEGIFVFKLLLRFCCCPNQKAFFLSLFNLIDLLSVLPLVYRACLGFQAPSTSQDAAFLFGFVPVVRLLKILRFSQYFHLIVIAFSMALEALPVLLFIYIWMWLAFAAVIFACESRDNVSTLESAMWLTFISMTTVGYGDRVPQSTAGRLTICVLVITSMLYVSIPLAIIGDGFREVWSHRDCIMLLKRTKEKLFKWGYKAGDIPVIFGLFDLNGNGELDYKGFETTLTEMGFGFTKQRTVQLFDLFDVNKSGTVDSAEFVRTFYPEEYHSVFNAKSKSVLIQNSSSSTGRSSLRASTKPALILSPQIRQSITCRSFD
;
A
#
# COMPACT_ATOMS: atom_id res chain seq x y z
N LYS A 1 -12.85 10.01 7.19
CA LYS A 1 -12.84 9.42 8.55
C LYS A 1 -14.19 8.82 8.96
N LEU A 2 -15.34 9.32 8.46
CA LEU A 2 -16.68 8.82 8.84
C LEU A 2 -17.01 7.39 8.33
N MET A 3 -16.58 7.03 7.12
CA MET A 3 -16.97 5.76 6.48
C MET A 3 -16.52 4.48 7.23
N PRO A 4 -15.28 4.37 7.75
CA PRO A 4 -14.87 3.22 8.56
C PRO A 4 -15.70 3.07 9.85
N ILE A 5 -16.02 4.18 10.50
CA ILE A 5 -16.84 4.20 11.72
C ILE A 5 -18.25 3.71 11.40
N PHE A 6 -18.82 4.15 10.27
CA PHE A 6 -20.11 3.66 9.79
C PHE A 6 -20.09 2.14 9.57
N ILE A 7 -19.09 1.61 8.86
CA ILE A 7 -18.98 0.15 8.63
C ILE A 7 -18.87 -0.62 9.94
N LEU A 8 -18.04 -0.15 10.89
CA LEU A 8 -17.90 -0.78 12.19
C LEU A 8 -19.24 -0.77 12.97
N GLY A 9 -19.98 0.34 12.92
CA GLY A 9 -21.32 0.43 13.50
C GLY A 9 -22.29 -0.57 12.87
N THR A 10 -22.29 -0.74 11.54
CA THR A 10 -23.15 -1.72 10.87
C THR A 10 -22.81 -3.17 11.23
N VAL A 11 -21.53 -3.46 11.45
CA VAL A 11 -21.08 -4.79 11.91
C VAL A 11 -21.49 -5.05 13.35
N LEU A 12 -21.34 -4.05 14.22
CA LEU A 12 -21.77 -4.14 15.62
C LEU A 12 -23.28 -4.40 15.71
N VAL A 13 -24.09 -3.69 14.91
CA VAL A 13 -25.55 -3.90 14.85
C VAL A 13 -25.89 -5.35 14.45
N THR A 14 -25.24 -5.91 13.43
CA THR A 14 -25.48 -7.30 13.00
C THR A 14 -25.05 -8.32 14.06
N ILE A 15 -23.96 -8.06 14.79
CA ILE A 15 -23.52 -8.95 15.89
C ILE A 15 -24.52 -8.91 17.05
N VAL A 16 -24.97 -7.73 17.48
CA VAL A 16 -25.94 -7.58 18.58
C VAL A 16 -27.27 -8.26 18.22
N GLN A 17 -27.73 -8.12 16.97
CA GLN A 17 -28.93 -8.82 16.48
C GLN A 17 -28.78 -10.35 16.52
N GLY A 18 -27.61 -10.88 16.18
CA GLY A 18 -27.32 -12.30 16.29
C GLY A 18 -27.30 -12.82 17.73
N MET A 19 -27.09 -11.94 18.72
CA MET A 19 -27.06 -12.30 20.15
C MET A 19 -28.43 -12.23 20.84
N GLU A 20 -29.26 -11.23 20.50
CA GLU A 20 -30.49 -10.94 21.26
C GLU A 20 -31.79 -11.47 20.60
N GLU A 21 -31.73 -12.21 19.48
CA GLU A 21 -32.91 -12.65 18.70
C GLU A 21 -33.95 -11.53 18.50
N MET A 22 -33.48 -10.27 18.38
CA MET A 22 -34.35 -9.11 18.44
C MET A 22 -35.09 -8.94 17.10
N SER A 23 -36.40 -9.19 17.11
CA SER A 23 -37.28 -9.25 15.93
C SER A 23 -37.57 -7.91 15.24
N SER A 24 -37.13 -6.77 15.79
CA SER A 24 -37.58 -5.44 15.36
C SER A 24 -36.61 -4.64 14.48
N LEU A 25 -35.44 -5.17 14.11
CA LEU A 25 -34.43 -4.43 13.33
C LEU A 25 -34.10 -4.92 11.88
N PRO A 26 -34.82 -5.87 11.24
CA PRO A 26 -34.44 -6.33 9.89
C PRO A 26 -34.61 -5.24 8.80
N ALA A 27 -35.55 -4.31 9.00
CA ALA A 27 -35.78 -3.19 8.08
C ALA A 27 -34.57 -2.23 8.03
N LEU A 28 -33.98 -1.93 9.19
CA LEU A 28 -32.81 -1.06 9.28
C LEU A 28 -31.60 -1.69 8.58
N GLU A 29 -31.42 -3.00 8.71
CA GLU A 29 -30.35 -3.71 8.02
C GLU A 29 -30.55 -3.72 6.50
N THR A 30 -31.78 -3.96 6.05
CA THR A 30 -32.14 -3.90 4.62
C THR A 30 -31.87 -2.50 4.04
N ILE A 31 -32.17 -1.43 4.80
CA ILE A 31 -31.87 -0.04 4.39
C ILE A 31 -30.36 0.18 4.28
N ILE A 32 -29.59 -0.26 5.28
CA ILE A 32 -28.12 -0.14 5.28
C ILE A 32 -27.51 -0.88 4.08
N GLU A 33 -27.98 -2.09 3.81
CA GLU A 33 -27.56 -2.88 2.66
C GLU A 33 -27.94 -2.20 1.34
N GLY A 34 -29.16 -1.67 1.24
CA GLY A 34 -29.60 -0.88 0.09
C GLY A 34 -28.70 0.32 -0.18
N ILE A 35 -28.26 1.04 0.85
CA ILE A 35 -27.29 2.14 0.72
C ILE A 35 -25.95 1.65 0.16
N PHE A 36 -25.47 0.46 0.59
CA PHE A 36 -24.24 -0.11 0.05
C PHE A 36 -24.37 -0.53 -1.41
N VAL A 37 -25.49 -1.14 -1.80
CA VAL A 37 -25.77 -1.47 -3.20
C VAL A 37 -25.84 -0.23 -4.05
N PHE A 38 -26.56 0.80 -3.59
CA PHE A 38 -26.65 2.07 -4.30
C PHE A 38 -25.27 2.70 -4.54
N LYS A 39 -24.39 2.70 -3.52
CA LYS A 39 -23.00 3.15 -3.67
C LYS A 39 -22.20 2.32 -4.67
N LEU A 40 -22.40 0.99 -4.69
CA LEU A 40 -21.74 0.11 -5.64
C LEU A 40 -22.20 0.40 -7.08
N LEU A 41 -23.51 0.53 -7.29
CA LEU A 41 -24.12 0.86 -8.59
C LEU A 41 -23.64 2.21 -9.11
N LEU A 42 -23.63 3.25 -8.28
CA LEU A 42 -23.10 4.56 -8.67
C LEU A 42 -21.65 4.45 -9.14
N ARG A 43 -20.81 3.69 -8.43
CA ARG A 43 -19.42 3.52 -8.87
C ARG A 43 -19.34 2.74 -10.18
N PHE A 44 -20.13 1.68 -10.33
CA PHE A 44 -20.18 0.91 -11.56
C PHE A 44 -20.59 1.77 -12.76
N CYS A 45 -21.61 2.62 -12.63
CA CYS A 45 -22.09 3.52 -13.69
C CYS A 45 -21.06 4.60 -14.06
N CYS A 46 -20.29 5.11 -13.10
CA CYS A 46 -19.26 6.12 -13.36
C CYS A 46 -17.94 5.55 -13.88
N CYS A 47 -17.78 4.22 -13.95
CA CYS A 47 -16.53 3.59 -14.38
C CYS A 47 -16.47 3.42 -15.92
N PRO A 48 -15.44 3.94 -16.60
CA PRO A 48 -15.33 3.85 -18.06
C PRO A 48 -14.99 2.45 -18.58
N ASN A 49 -14.40 1.57 -17.75
CA ASN A 49 -14.07 0.19 -18.12
C ASN A 49 -14.64 -0.81 -17.10
N GLN A 50 -15.69 -1.52 -17.50
CA GLN A 50 -16.42 -2.46 -16.64
C GLN A 50 -15.62 -3.73 -16.31
N LYS A 51 -14.74 -4.21 -17.21
CA LYS A 51 -13.96 -5.43 -16.96
C LYS A 51 -12.87 -5.18 -15.91
N ALA A 52 -12.16 -4.07 -16.05
CA ALA A 52 -11.16 -3.63 -15.07
C ALA A 52 -11.79 -3.37 -13.69
N PHE A 53 -13.07 -2.96 -13.67
CA PHE A 53 -13.81 -2.78 -12.43
C PHE A 53 -13.93 -4.08 -11.63
N PHE A 54 -14.33 -5.19 -12.26
CA PHE A 54 -14.49 -6.48 -11.57
C PHE A 54 -13.17 -7.15 -11.19
N LEU A 55 -12.09 -6.90 -11.93
CA LEU A 55 -10.76 -7.46 -11.66
C LEU A 55 -10.01 -6.78 -10.50
N SER A 56 -10.50 -5.62 -10.03
CA SER A 56 -9.88 -4.93 -8.89
C SER A 56 -10.28 -5.58 -7.56
N LEU A 57 -9.29 -6.00 -6.76
CA LEU A 57 -9.46 -6.61 -5.42
C LEU A 57 -10.44 -5.83 -4.54
N PHE A 58 -10.36 -4.49 -4.52
CA PHE A 58 -11.22 -3.65 -3.68
C PHE A 58 -12.68 -3.66 -4.15
N ASN A 59 -12.92 -3.76 -5.46
CA ASN A 59 -14.27 -3.83 -6.00
C ASN A 59 -14.85 -5.24 -5.85
N LEU A 60 -14.03 -6.29 -5.87
CA LEU A 60 -14.45 -7.65 -5.54
C LEU A 60 -14.97 -7.74 -4.10
N ILE A 61 -14.27 -7.13 -3.13
CA ILE A 61 -14.73 -7.03 -1.74
C ILE A 61 -16.06 -6.26 -1.64
N ASP A 62 -16.19 -5.15 -2.38
CA ASP A 62 -17.45 -4.41 -2.43
C ASP A 62 -18.58 -5.24 -3.06
N LEU A 63 -18.31 -6.07 -4.07
CA LEU A 63 -19.30 -6.96 -4.68
C LEU A 63 -19.73 -8.07 -3.72
N LEU A 64 -18.77 -8.73 -3.05
CA LEU A 64 -19.06 -9.77 -2.05
C LEU A 64 -19.94 -9.25 -0.92
N SER A 65 -19.76 -7.99 -0.52
CA SER A 65 -20.55 -7.38 0.53
C SER A 65 -22.03 -7.13 0.19
N VAL A 66 -22.40 -7.27 -1.09
CA VAL A 66 -23.77 -7.10 -1.59
C VAL A 66 -24.49 -8.45 -1.69
N LEU A 67 -23.76 -9.57 -1.74
CA LEU A 67 -24.33 -10.92 -1.70
C LEU A 67 -25.35 -11.16 -0.58
N PRO A 68 -25.18 -10.63 0.65
CA PRO A 68 -26.15 -10.81 1.73
C PRO A 68 -27.54 -10.28 1.39
N LEU A 69 -27.62 -9.11 0.73
CA LEU A 69 -28.89 -8.53 0.31
C LEU A 69 -29.54 -9.36 -0.80
N VAL A 70 -28.73 -9.84 -1.76
CA VAL A 70 -29.22 -10.71 -2.84
C VAL A 70 -29.79 -11.99 -2.25
N TYR A 71 -29.09 -12.58 -1.27
CA TYR A 71 -29.53 -13.77 -0.58
C TYR A 71 -30.83 -13.53 0.21
N ARG A 72 -30.97 -12.41 0.94
CA ARG A 72 -32.23 -12.02 1.60
C ARG A 72 -33.38 -11.77 0.63
N ALA A 73 -33.10 -11.17 -0.54
CA ALA A 73 -34.09 -10.95 -1.57
C ALA A 73 -34.61 -12.29 -2.14
N CYS A 74 -33.74 -13.29 -2.32
CA CYS A 74 -34.13 -14.64 -2.69
C CYS A 74 -35.04 -15.32 -1.64
N LEU A 75 -34.82 -15.03 -0.36
CA LEU A 75 -35.64 -15.50 0.76
C LEU A 75 -36.90 -14.65 1.01
N GLY A 76 -37.20 -13.67 0.16
CA GLY A 76 -38.40 -12.84 0.26
C GLY A 76 -38.39 -11.85 1.43
N PHE A 77 -37.21 -11.43 1.90
CA PHE A 77 -37.03 -10.51 3.04
C PHE A 77 -37.66 -10.97 4.37
N GLN A 78 -37.92 -12.27 4.51
CA GLN A 78 -38.38 -12.85 5.76
C GLN A 78 -37.20 -13.09 6.71
N ALA A 79 -37.49 -13.12 8.02
CA ALA A 79 -36.50 -13.50 9.03
C ALA A 79 -35.95 -14.92 8.72
N PRO A 80 -34.67 -15.18 8.99
CA PRO A 80 -34.07 -16.48 8.70
C PRO A 80 -34.86 -17.59 9.39
N SER A 81 -35.44 -18.48 8.60
CA SER A 81 -36.28 -19.58 9.08
C SER A 81 -35.48 -20.85 9.39
N THR A 82 -34.26 -20.96 8.81
CA THR A 82 -33.35 -22.09 9.00
C THR A 82 -32.10 -21.65 9.78
N SER A 83 -31.57 -22.53 10.63
CA SER A 83 -30.32 -22.31 11.39
C SER A 83 -29.10 -22.03 10.50
N GLN A 84 -29.06 -22.60 9.30
CA GLN A 84 -28.00 -22.35 8.32
C GLN A 84 -28.05 -20.93 7.74
N ASP A 85 -29.26 -20.43 7.44
CA ASP A 85 -29.47 -19.07 6.91
C ASP A 85 -29.06 -18.03 7.96
N ALA A 86 -29.39 -18.29 9.23
CA ALA A 86 -28.97 -17.47 10.35
C ALA A 86 -27.43 -17.49 10.53
N ALA A 87 -26.79 -18.66 10.43
CA ALA A 87 -25.33 -18.77 10.54
C ALA A 87 -24.61 -18.01 9.41
N PHE A 88 -25.11 -18.08 8.18
CA PHE A 88 -24.56 -17.31 7.07
C PHE A 88 -24.76 -15.80 7.27
N LEU A 89 -26.00 -15.37 7.52
CA LEU A 89 -26.38 -13.96 7.64
C LEU A 89 -25.76 -13.24 8.84
N PHE A 90 -25.66 -13.91 9.99
CA PHE A 90 -25.10 -13.31 11.21
C PHE A 90 -23.61 -13.62 11.41
N GLY A 91 -23.08 -14.70 10.83
CA GLY A 91 -21.67 -15.08 10.98
C GLY A 91 -20.78 -14.58 9.84
N PHE A 92 -21.11 -14.93 8.60
CA PHE A 92 -20.24 -14.67 7.45
C PHE A 92 -20.32 -13.23 6.94
N VAL A 93 -21.53 -12.65 6.93
CA VAL A 93 -21.77 -11.30 6.42
C VAL A 93 -20.96 -10.21 7.16
N PRO A 94 -20.89 -10.19 8.50
CA PRO A 94 -20.05 -9.23 9.21
C PRO A 94 -18.58 -9.30 8.81
N VAL A 95 -18.04 -10.51 8.60
CA VAL A 95 -16.64 -10.71 8.19
C VAL A 95 -16.39 -10.05 6.83
N VAL A 96 -17.26 -10.28 5.85
CA VAL A 96 -17.15 -9.65 4.52
C VAL A 96 -17.26 -8.13 4.61
N ARG A 97 -18.17 -7.61 5.46
CA ARG A 97 -18.32 -6.16 5.66
C ARG A 97 -17.08 -5.55 6.34
N LEU A 98 -16.44 -6.24 7.27
CA LEU A 98 -15.18 -5.79 7.89
C LEU A 98 -14.04 -5.66 6.88
N LEU A 99 -13.96 -6.55 5.89
CA LEU A 99 -12.96 -6.46 4.82
C LEU A 99 -13.05 -5.15 4.03
N LYS A 100 -14.24 -4.52 3.96
CA LYS A 100 -14.38 -3.18 3.35
C LYS A 100 -13.57 -2.11 4.05
N ILE A 101 -13.20 -2.26 5.32
CA ILE A 101 -12.38 -1.26 6.01
C ILE A 101 -10.98 -1.20 5.41
N LEU A 102 -10.47 -2.32 4.91
CA LEU A 102 -9.11 -2.45 4.36
C LEU A 102 -8.85 -1.47 3.21
N ARG A 103 -9.86 -1.16 2.39
CA ARG A 103 -9.74 -0.18 1.29
C ARG A 103 -9.41 1.24 1.74
N PHE A 104 -9.79 1.60 2.97
CA PHE A 104 -9.60 2.95 3.50
C PHE A 104 -8.23 3.10 4.14
N SER A 105 -7.57 1.98 4.41
CA SER A 105 -6.22 1.96 4.93
C SER A 105 -5.21 2.11 3.79
N GLN A 106 -4.52 3.25 3.74
CA GLN A 106 -3.37 3.44 2.85
C GLN A 106 -2.28 2.40 3.13
N TYR A 107 -2.19 1.91 4.37
CA TYR A 107 -1.24 0.87 4.77
C TYR A 107 -1.58 -0.49 4.16
N PHE A 108 -2.86 -0.81 4.00
CA PHE A 108 -3.25 -2.07 3.37
C PHE A 108 -2.88 -2.08 1.87
N HIS A 109 -2.99 -0.94 1.19
CA HIS A 109 -2.54 -0.84 -0.19
C HIS A 109 -1.04 -1.11 -0.34
N LEU A 110 -0.21 -0.62 0.59
CA LEU A 110 1.23 -0.91 0.63
C LEU A 110 1.47 -2.41 0.89
N ILE A 111 0.71 -3.03 1.79
CA ILE A 111 0.81 -4.46 2.08
C ILE A 111 0.44 -5.30 0.85
N VAL A 112 -0.64 -4.96 0.14
CA VAL A 112 -1.06 -5.68 -1.07
C VAL A 112 0.01 -5.58 -2.16
N ILE A 113 0.64 -4.42 -2.33
CA ILE A 113 1.76 -4.25 -3.27
C ILE A 113 2.94 -5.13 -2.85
N ALA A 114 3.36 -5.06 -1.58
CA ALA A 114 4.47 -5.86 -1.06
C ALA A 114 4.23 -7.36 -1.27
N PHE A 115 3.00 -7.81 -1.00
CA PHE A 115 2.60 -9.19 -1.19
C PHE A 115 2.56 -9.58 -2.68
N SER A 116 2.11 -8.68 -3.56
CA SER A 116 2.09 -8.91 -5.01
C SER A 116 3.49 -9.06 -5.60
N MET A 117 4.48 -8.32 -5.06
CA MET A 117 5.89 -8.50 -5.43
C MET A 117 6.42 -9.85 -4.93
N ALA A 118 6.10 -10.23 -3.68
CA ALA A 118 6.51 -11.52 -3.12
C ALA A 118 5.83 -12.73 -3.79
N LEU A 119 4.62 -12.55 -4.33
CA LEU A 119 3.84 -13.58 -5.00
C LEU A 119 4.48 -14.12 -6.28
N GLU A 120 5.46 -13.43 -6.88
CA GLU A 120 6.16 -13.93 -8.06
C GLU A 120 6.96 -15.22 -7.76
N ALA A 121 7.54 -15.32 -6.55
CA ALA A 121 8.34 -16.47 -6.13
C ALA A 121 7.54 -17.60 -5.44
N LEU A 122 6.34 -17.30 -4.94
CA LEU A 122 5.53 -18.25 -4.16
C LEU A 122 5.01 -19.49 -4.91
N PRO A 123 4.66 -19.46 -6.22
CA PRO A 123 4.10 -20.63 -6.90
C PRO A 123 5.02 -21.85 -6.88
N VAL A 124 6.33 -21.66 -7.10
CA VAL A 124 7.31 -22.75 -7.07
C VAL A 124 7.44 -23.32 -5.65
N LEU A 125 7.43 -22.46 -4.63
CA LEU A 125 7.50 -22.88 -3.24
C LEU A 125 6.23 -23.62 -2.79
N LEU A 126 5.05 -23.21 -3.26
CA LEU A 126 3.81 -23.94 -2.99
C LEU A 126 3.83 -25.31 -3.67
N PHE A 127 4.33 -25.40 -4.90
CA PHE A 127 4.48 -26.67 -5.61
C PHE A 127 5.37 -27.65 -4.84
N ILE A 128 6.56 -27.22 -4.41
CA ILE A 128 7.48 -28.08 -3.65
C ILE A 128 6.86 -28.48 -2.29
N TYR A 129 6.10 -27.58 -1.64
CA TYR A 129 5.42 -27.90 -0.37
C TYR A 129 4.32 -28.95 -0.54
N ILE A 130 3.49 -28.83 -1.58
CA ILE A 130 2.45 -29.81 -1.92
C ILE A 130 3.10 -31.15 -2.31
N TRP A 131 4.17 -31.12 -3.09
CA TRP A 131 4.91 -32.31 -3.46
C TRP A 131 5.47 -33.03 -2.22
N MET A 132 6.10 -32.29 -1.30
CA MET A 132 6.60 -32.82 -0.04
C MET A 132 5.48 -33.45 0.80
N TRP A 133 4.34 -32.75 0.93
CA TRP A 133 3.16 -33.25 1.62
C TRP A 133 2.68 -34.60 1.06
N LEU A 134 2.51 -34.69 -0.26
CA LEU A 134 2.05 -35.93 -0.90
C LEU A 134 3.10 -37.05 -0.83
N ALA A 135 4.38 -36.72 -0.98
CA ALA A 135 5.46 -37.70 -0.92
C ALA A 135 5.55 -38.36 0.47
N PHE A 136 5.57 -37.56 1.54
CA PHE A 136 5.60 -38.09 2.90
C PHE A 136 4.30 -38.81 3.28
N ALA A 137 3.14 -38.35 2.80
CA ALA A 137 1.88 -39.06 2.99
C ALA A 137 1.90 -40.46 2.35
N ALA A 138 2.47 -40.59 1.15
CA ALA A 138 2.63 -41.89 0.48
C ALA A 138 3.57 -42.83 1.25
N VAL A 139 4.68 -42.32 1.79
CA VAL A 139 5.61 -43.10 2.61
C VAL A 139 4.94 -43.57 3.90
N ILE A 140 4.23 -42.68 4.62
CA ILE A 140 3.49 -43.04 5.83
C ILE A 140 2.42 -44.10 5.52
N PHE A 141 1.69 -43.93 4.41
CA PHE A 141 0.71 -44.92 3.96
C PHE A 141 1.33 -46.28 3.61
N ALA A 142 2.59 -46.32 3.18
CA ALA A 142 3.31 -47.56 2.91
C ALA A 142 3.88 -48.21 4.18
N CYS A 143 4.27 -47.41 5.19
CA CYS A 143 4.90 -47.89 6.42
C CYS A 143 3.93 -48.31 7.53
N GLU A 144 2.67 -47.84 7.48
CA GLU A 144 1.65 -48.10 8.49
C GLU A 144 0.68 -49.24 8.11
N SER A 145 0.15 -49.93 9.11
CA SER A 145 -0.88 -50.94 8.92
C SER A 145 -2.22 -50.30 8.51
N ARG A 146 -3.02 -51.05 7.75
CA ARG A 146 -4.34 -50.58 7.26
C ARG A 146 -5.37 -50.40 8.38
N ASP A 147 -5.13 -50.98 9.55
CA ASP A 147 -5.98 -50.80 10.74
C ASP A 147 -5.80 -49.41 11.38
N ASN A 148 -4.60 -48.83 11.28
CA ASN A 148 -4.29 -47.49 11.79
C ASN A 148 -4.55 -46.42 10.71
N VAL A 149 -4.00 -46.63 9.51
CA VAL A 149 -4.12 -45.73 8.36
C VAL A 149 -4.81 -46.47 7.22
N SER A 150 -6.14 -46.44 7.23
CA SER A 150 -6.99 -47.21 6.31
C SER A 150 -7.00 -46.64 4.88
N THR A 151 -6.99 -45.32 4.73
CA THR A 151 -7.06 -44.63 3.44
C THR A 151 -5.87 -43.69 3.22
N LEU A 152 -5.55 -43.41 1.96
CA LEU A 152 -4.54 -42.40 1.60
C LEU A 152 -4.93 -41.02 2.13
N GLU A 153 -6.23 -40.71 2.17
CA GLU A 153 -6.75 -39.48 2.79
C GLU A 153 -6.36 -39.36 4.27
N SER A 154 -6.48 -40.46 5.02
CA SER A 154 -6.08 -40.49 6.44
C SER A 154 -4.58 -40.25 6.60
N ALA A 155 -3.75 -40.76 5.69
CA ALA A 155 -2.30 -40.50 5.67
C ALA A 155 -1.99 -39.04 5.30
N MET A 156 -2.70 -38.48 4.32
CA MET A 156 -2.57 -37.09 3.90
C MET A 156 -2.94 -36.13 5.04
N TRP A 157 -4.04 -36.41 5.76
CA TRP A 157 -4.44 -35.65 6.94
C TRP A 157 -3.37 -35.69 8.04
N LEU A 158 -2.93 -36.90 8.43
CA LEU A 158 -1.86 -37.09 9.42
C LEU A 158 -0.58 -36.33 9.05
N THR A 159 -0.20 -36.37 7.78
CA THR A 159 0.99 -35.68 7.27
C THR A 159 0.81 -34.17 7.30
N PHE A 160 -0.35 -33.66 6.88
CA PHE A 160 -0.65 -32.23 6.85
C PHE A 160 -0.61 -31.60 8.25
N ILE A 161 -1.26 -32.23 9.23
CA ILE A 161 -1.30 -31.74 10.61
C ILE A 161 0.06 -31.86 11.30
N SER A 162 0.89 -32.81 10.87
CA SER A 162 2.28 -32.98 11.36
C SER A 162 3.22 -31.94 10.75
N MET A 163 3.10 -31.66 9.45
CA MET A 163 3.90 -30.64 8.76
C MET A 163 3.67 -29.23 9.33
N THR A 164 2.42 -28.95 9.69
CA THR A 164 1.99 -27.69 10.33
C THR A 164 2.32 -27.64 11.82
N THR A 165 2.90 -28.70 12.39
CA THR A 165 3.24 -28.84 13.82
C THR A 165 2.05 -28.76 14.78
N VAL A 166 0.80 -28.83 14.28
CA VAL A 166 -0.42 -28.80 15.09
C VAL A 166 -0.62 -30.12 15.83
N GLY A 167 -0.54 -31.24 15.09
CA GLY A 167 -0.59 -32.60 15.65
C GLY A 167 -1.78 -32.84 16.59
N TYR A 168 -3.01 -32.88 16.07
CA TYR A 168 -4.23 -33.09 16.87
C TYR A 168 -4.24 -34.38 17.72
N GLY A 169 -3.39 -35.36 17.38
CA GLY A 169 -3.26 -36.61 18.12
C GLY A 169 -4.42 -37.59 17.90
N ASP A 170 -5.29 -37.30 16.93
CA ASP A 170 -6.39 -38.17 16.50
C ASP A 170 -5.89 -39.45 15.82
N ARG A 171 -4.76 -39.37 15.12
CA ARG A 171 -4.02 -40.52 14.57
C ARG A 171 -2.53 -40.33 14.80
N VAL A 172 -1.83 -41.43 15.07
CA VAL A 172 -0.40 -41.43 15.37
C VAL A 172 0.23 -42.67 14.73
N PRO A 173 1.42 -42.58 14.10
CA PRO A 173 2.09 -43.74 13.55
C PRO A 173 2.43 -44.77 14.64
N GLN A 174 2.02 -46.02 14.42
CA GLN A 174 2.30 -47.13 15.33
C GLN A 174 3.56 -47.88 14.92
N SER A 175 3.90 -47.88 13.62
CA SER A 175 5.10 -48.51 13.09
C SER A 175 6.35 -47.70 13.45
N THR A 176 7.45 -48.39 13.77
CA THR A 176 8.76 -47.76 13.98
C THR A 176 9.19 -46.95 12.75
N ALA A 177 8.93 -47.48 11.55
CA ALA A 177 9.23 -46.79 10.30
C ALA A 177 8.35 -45.54 10.08
N GLY A 178 7.07 -45.62 10.44
CA GLY A 178 6.15 -44.47 10.40
C GLY A 178 6.56 -43.36 11.37
N ARG A 179 6.97 -43.73 12.59
CA ARG A 179 7.50 -42.78 13.60
C ARG A 179 8.77 -42.07 13.11
N LEU A 180 9.73 -42.82 12.57
CA LEU A 180 10.94 -42.25 11.98
C LEU A 180 10.61 -41.28 10.83
N THR A 181 9.68 -41.67 9.97
CA THR A 181 9.21 -40.85 8.84
C THR A 181 8.61 -39.53 9.32
N ILE A 182 7.79 -39.54 10.38
CA ILE A 182 7.25 -38.32 10.97
C ILE A 182 8.35 -37.44 11.59
N CYS A 183 9.35 -38.02 12.26
CA CYS A 183 10.48 -37.24 12.77
C CYS A 183 11.21 -36.49 11.65
N VAL A 184 11.50 -37.18 10.53
CA VAL A 184 12.14 -36.57 9.36
C VAL A 184 11.23 -35.51 8.71
N LEU A 185 9.94 -35.81 8.60
CA LEU A 185 8.92 -34.91 8.05
C LEU A 185 8.91 -33.58 8.80
N VAL A 186 8.80 -33.61 10.14
CA VAL A 186 8.69 -32.41 10.97
C VAL A 186 9.96 -31.55 10.85
N ILE A 187 11.15 -32.17 10.90
CA ILE A 187 12.41 -31.43 10.75
C ILE A 187 12.49 -30.77 9.37
N THR A 188 12.18 -31.54 8.32
CA THR A 188 12.27 -31.06 6.93
C THR A 188 11.23 -29.97 6.66
N SER A 189 9.99 -30.13 7.14
CA SER A 189 8.91 -29.15 6.96
C SER A 189 9.18 -27.84 7.70
N MET A 190 9.72 -27.90 8.92
CA MET A 190 10.10 -26.70 9.67
C MET A 190 11.20 -25.90 8.96
N LEU A 191 12.24 -26.58 8.45
CA LEU A 191 13.28 -25.92 7.64
C LEU A 191 12.70 -25.31 6.38
N TYR A 192 11.78 -26.02 5.72
CA TYR A 192 11.15 -25.55 4.50
C TYR A 192 10.33 -24.26 4.71
N VAL A 193 9.50 -24.20 5.76
CA VAL A 193 8.63 -23.05 6.05
C VAL A 193 9.43 -21.75 6.26
N SER A 194 10.71 -21.84 6.65
CA SER A 194 11.58 -20.66 6.79
C SER A 194 11.83 -19.91 5.47
N ILE A 195 11.81 -20.62 4.33
CA ILE A 195 12.12 -20.04 3.01
C ILE A 195 11.03 -19.06 2.54
N PRO A 196 9.74 -19.43 2.40
CA PRO A 196 8.70 -18.49 2.00
C PRO A 196 8.51 -17.37 3.03
N LEU A 197 8.72 -17.66 4.32
CA LEU A 197 8.66 -16.64 5.37
C LEU A 197 9.74 -15.58 5.19
N ALA A 198 10.99 -15.97 4.87
CA ALA A 198 12.08 -15.05 4.59
C ALA A 198 11.81 -14.19 3.35
N ILE A 199 11.33 -14.80 2.26
CA ILE A 199 11.02 -14.06 1.01
C ILE A 199 9.91 -13.03 1.22
N ILE A 200 8.83 -13.40 1.92
CA ILE A 200 7.76 -12.46 2.28
C ILE A 200 8.31 -11.36 3.19
N GLY A 201 9.18 -11.72 4.14
CA GLY A 201 9.84 -10.78 5.05
C GLY A 201 10.69 -9.75 4.31
N ASP A 202 11.50 -10.18 3.35
CA ASP A 202 12.35 -9.31 2.53
C ASP A 202 11.51 -8.41 1.61
N GLY A 203 10.47 -8.94 0.97
CA GLY A 203 9.53 -8.15 0.18
C GLY A 203 8.81 -7.08 1.01
N PHE A 204 8.42 -7.42 2.25
CA PHE A 204 7.86 -6.46 3.18
C PHE A 204 8.88 -5.41 3.61
N ARG A 205 10.13 -5.82 3.90
CA ARG A 205 11.21 -4.91 4.28
C ARG A 205 11.51 -3.90 3.18
N GLU A 206 11.51 -4.33 1.92
CA GLU A 206 11.77 -3.47 0.76
C GLU A 206 10.67 -2.42 0.57
N VAL A 207 9.40 -2.82 0.67
CA VAL A 207 8.29 -1.85 0.58
C VAL A 207 8.24 -0.94 1.80
N TRP A 208 8.58 -1.45 2.98
CA TRP A 208 8.52 -0.66 4.21
C TRP A 208 9.70 0.31 4.35
N SER A 209 10.89 -0.03 3.85
CA SER A 209 12.06 0.88 3.83
C SER A 209 11.78 2.12 2.97
N HIS A 210 11.08 1.94 1.85
CA HIS A 210 10.69 3.05 0.97
C HIS A 210 9.44 3.79 1.44
N ARG A 211 8.65 3.22 2.35
CA ARG A 211 7.38 3.82 2.79
C ARG A 211 7.58 5.18 3.44
N ASP A 212 8.47 5.30 4.41
CA ASP A 212 8.64 6.55 5.15
C ASP A 212 9.12 7.66 4.21
N CYS A 213 10.02 7.32 3.30
CA CYS A 213 10.49 8.16 2.21
C CYS A 213 9.34 8.63 1.30
N ILE A 214 8.53 7.71 0.77
CA ILE A 214 7.38 8.02 -0.10
C ILE A 214 6.36 8.90 0.63
N MET A 215 6.09 8.63 1.91
CA MET A 215 5.15 9.41 2.71
C MET A 215 5.68 10.82 3.03
N LEU A 216 6.99 10.95 3.27
CA LEU A 216 7.65 12.24 3.45
C LEU A 216 7.58 13.05 2.15
N LEU A 217 7.97 12.47 1.02
CA LEU A 217 7.86 13.10 -0.30
C LEU A 217 6.42 13.56 -0.57
N LYS A 218 5.43 12.69 -0.41
CA LYS A 218 4.03 13.06 -0.64
C LYS A 218 3.58 14.25 0.21
N ARG A 219 3.93 14.28 1.50
CA ARG A 219 3.62 15.39 2.40
C ARG A 219 4.34 16.68 2.00
N THR A 220 5.60 16.57 1.59
CA THR A 220 6.39 17.71 1.11
C THR A 220 5.76 18.32 -0.12
N LYS A 221 5.41 17.49 -1.11
CA LYS A 221 4.70 17.91 -2.33
C LYS A 221 3.36 18.57 -2.02
N GLU A 222 2.53 17.96 -1.16
CA GLU A 222 1.22 18.50 -0.80
C GLU A 222 1.31 19.87 -0.11
N LYS A 223 2.32 20.08 0.74
CA LYS A 223 2.57 21.37 1.39
C LYS A 223 3.04 22.43 0.38
N LEU A 224 3.99 22.09 -0.50
CA LEU A 224 4.44 22.98 -1.57
C LEU A 224 3.26 23.43 -2.45
N PHE A 225 2.40 22.49 -2.84
CA PHE A 225 1.21 22.78 -3.64
C PHE A 225 0.21 23.67 -2.88
N LYS A 226 -0.06 23.40 -1.60
CA LYS A 226 -0.95 24.24 -0.76
C LYS A 226 -0.46 25.68 -0.62
N TRP A 227 0.84 25.88 -0.71
CA TRP A 227 1.47 27.19 -0.66
C TRP A 227 1.53 27.89 -2.02
N GLY A 228 1.03 27.22 -3.07
CA GLY A 228 0.94 27.79 -4.41
C GLY A 228 2.21 27.65 -5.24
N TYR A 229 3.23 26.95 -4.73
CA TYR A 229 4.47 26.71 -5.47
C TYR A 229 4.24 25.66 -6.56
N LYS A 230 4.55 26.05 -7.81
CA LYS A 230 4.53 25.18 -8.98
C LYS A 230 5.93 24.65 -9.27
N ALA A 231 6.04 23.65 -10.15
CA ALA A 231 7.33 23.09 -10.54
C ALA A 231 8.32 24.16 -11.08
N GLY A 232 7.81 25.20 -11.75
CA GLY A 232 8.61 26.31 -12.26
C GLY A 232 9.17 27.27 -11.20
N ASP A 233 8.63 27.28 -9.99
CA ASP A 233 9.10 28.17 -8.91
C ASP A 233 10.28 27.55 -8.14
N ILE A 234 10.44 26.22 -8.22
CA ILE A 234 11.47 25.47 -7.50
C ILE A 234 12.90 25.94 -7.82
N PRO A 235 13.31 26.16 -9.08
CA PRO A 235 14.66 26.65 -9.37
C PRO A 235 14.94 28.04 -8.80
N VAL A 236 13.91 28.90 -8.72
CA VAL A 236 14.04 30.25 -8.15
C VAL A 236 14.26 30.15 -6.65
N ILE A 237 13.48 29.31 -5.98
CA ILE A 237 13.62 29.02 -4.56
C ILE A 237 15.01 28.49 -4.23
N PHE A 238 15.50 27.50 -4.98
CA PHE A 238 16.84 26.94 -4.78
C PHE A 238 17.92 28.03 -4.91
N GLY A 239 17.77 28.94 -5.88
CA GLY A 239 18.68 30.09 -6.04
C GLY A 239 18.61 31.16 -4.93
N LEU A 240 17.56 31.17 -4.08
CA LEU A 240 17.50 32.06 -2.91
C LEU A 240 18.32 31.52 -1.73
N PHE A 241 18.42 30.19 -1.63
CA PHE A 241 19.08 29.49 -0.54
C PHE A 241 20.50 29.02 -0.86
N ASP A 242 20.86 29.07 -2.14
CA ASP A 242 22.21 28.84 -2.62
C ASP A 242 23.12 30.03 -2.26
N LEU A 243 23.83 29.91 -1.14
CA LEU A 243 24.74 30.93 -0.62
C LEU A 243 26.03 31.07 -1.44
N ASN A 244 26.40 30.05 -2.23
CA ASN A 244 27.67 30.00 -2.95
C ASN A 244 27.50 30.22 -4.47
N GLY A 245 26.26 30.17 -4.97
CA GLY A 245 25.90 30.45 -6.37
C GLY A 245 26.22 29.31 -7.34
N ASN A 246 26.45 28.09 -6.85
CA ASN A 246 26.78 26.93 -7.69
C ASN A 246 25.55 26.22 -8.29
N GLY A 247 24.33 26.61 -7.88
CA GLY A 247 23.07 26.00 -8.33
C GLY A 247 22.68 24.72 -7.57
N GLU A 248 23.41 24.39 -6.50
CA GLU A 248 23.23 23.18 -5.69
C GLU A 248 23.09 23.53 -4.20
N LEU A 249 22.29 22.77 -3.46
CA LEU A 249 22.16 22.93 -2.02
C LEU A 249 22.91 21.82 -1.29
N ASP A 250 23.85 22.18 -0.43
CA ASP A 250 24.44 21.26 0.53
C ASP A 250 23.42 20.87 1.62
N TYR A 251 23.74 19.88 2.45
CA TYR A 251 22.83 19.43 3.51
C TYR A 251 22.35 20.57 4.42
N LYS A 252 23.23 21.53 4.75
CA LYS A 252 22.89 22.68 5.60
C LYS A 252 21.94 23.63 4.89
N GLY A 253 22.23 24.00 3.64
CA GLY A 253 21.35 24.82 2.81
C GLY A 253 19.99 24.17 2.62
N PHE A 254 19.95 22.86 2.41
CA PHE A 254 18.71 22.10 2.31
C PHE A 254 17.91 22.06 3.63
N GLU A 255 18.57 21.86 4.78
CA GLU A 255 17.95 21.91 6.10
C GLU A 255 17.36 23.30 6.40
N THR A 256 18.11 24.37 6.11
CA THR A 256 17.63 25.75 6.24
C THR A 256 16.45 26.02 5.32
N THR A 257 16.53 25.61 4.05
CA THR A 257 15.44 25.75 3.07
C THR A 257 14.16 25.10 3.56
N LEU A 258 14.23 23.86 4.03
CA LEU A 258 13.08 23.15 4.56
C LEU A 258 12.53 23.81 5.84
N THR A 259 13.41 24.29 6.72
CA THR A 259 13.00 24.98 7.96
C THR A 259 12.30 26.30 7.67
N GLU A 260 12.83 27.12 6.75
CA GLU A 260 12.21 28.39 6.33
C GLU A 260 10.91 28.15 5.56
N MET A 261 10.84 27.06 4.81
CA MET A 261 9.59 26.55 4.23
C MET A 261 8.69 25.85 5.26
N GLY A 262 8.86 26.06 6.57
CA GLY A 262 7.95 25.53 7.59
C GLY A 262 7.81 23.99 7.59
N PHE A 263 8.77 23.27 7.01
CA PHE A 263 8.89 21.83 7.15
C PHE A 263 9.61 21.54 8.47
N GLY A 264 8.86 21.50 9.56
CA GLY A 264 9.34 21.04 10.88
C GLY A 264 9.61 19.54 10.93
N PHE A 265 10.48 19.03 10.06
CA PHE A 265 10.94 17.64 10.10
C PHE A 265 12.00 17.47 11.19
N THR A 266 12.07 16.27 11.76
CA THR A 266 13.18 15.89 12.64
C THR A 266 14.45 15.76 11.81
N LYS A 267 15.64 16.00 12.40
CA LYS A 267 16.94 15.87 11.70
C LYS A 267 17.09 14.56 10.92
N GLN A 268 16.67 13.44 11.51
CA GLN A 268 16.69 12.13 10.85
C GLN A 268 15.86 12.09 9.56
N ARG A 269 14.69 12.73 9.53
CA ARG A 269 13.83 12.79 8.34
C ARG A 269 14.37 13.76 7.30
N THR A 270 15.05 14.82 7.72
CA THR A 270 15.73 15.76 6.82
C THR A 270 16.88 15.06 6.09
N VAL A 271 17.70 14.26 6.81
CA VAL A 271 18.75 13.43 6.20
C VAL A 271 18.15 12.42 5.22
N GLN A 272 17.13 11.67 5.62
CA GLN A 272 16.46 10.73 4.71
C GLN A 272 15.89 11.42 3.47
N LEU A 273 15.32 12.61 3.63
CA LEU A 273 14.77 13.37 2.51
C LEU A 273 15.87 13.91 1.59
N PHE A 274 16.99 14.35 2.15
CA PHE A 274 18.17 14.78 1.40
C PHE A 274 18.73 13.63 0.54
N ASP A 275 18.94 12.46 1.14
CA ASP A 275 19.45 11.26 0.44
C ASP A 275 18.52 10.78 -0.68
N LEU A 276 17.21 11.11 -0.62
CA LEU A 276 16.27 10.79 -1.69
C LEU A 276 16.39 11.74 -2.89
N PHE A 277 16.81 12.97 -2.67
CA PHE A 277 17.01 13.94 -3.74
C PHE A 277 18.40 13.84 -4.35
N ASP A 278 19.43 13.55 -3.54
CA ASP A 278 20.81 13.34 -3.98
C ASP A 278 20.94 11.97 -4.69
N VAL A 279 20.34 11.87 -5.88
CA VAL A 279 20.30 10.63 -6.68
C VAL A 279 21.70 10.22 -7.13
N ASN A 280 22.56 11.21 -7.39
CA ASN A 280 23.93 11.00 -7.87
C ASN A 280 24.96 10.79 -6.71
N LYS A 281 24.54 10.91 -5.45
CA LYS A 281 25.38 10.84 -4.25
C LYS A 281 26.54 11.83 -4.25
N SER A 282 26.31 13.01 -4.80
CA SER A 282 27.28 14.11 -4.86
C SER A 282 27.49 14.79 -3.50
N GLY A 283 26.58 14.59 -2.54
CA GLY A 283 26.56 15.30 -1.27
C GLY A 283 25.92 16.69 -1.38
N THR A 284 25.34 17.02 -2.52
CA THR A 284 24.54 18.23 -2.78
C THR A 284 23.26 17.84 -3.54
N VAL A 285 22.24 18.69 -3.48
CA VAL A 285 20.97 18.48 -4.20
C VAL A 285 20.77 19.63 -5.18
N ASP A 286 20.65 19.29 -6.46
CA ASP A 286 20.38 20.28 -7.49
C ASP A 286 18.86 20.52 -7.70
N SER A 287 18.51 21.66 -8.30
CA SER A 287 17.11 22.00 -8.58
C SER A 287 16.43 21.05 -9.59
N ALA A 288 17.21 20.41 -10.46
CA ALA A 288 16.73 19.47 -11.46
C ALA A 288 16.40 18.09 -10.84
N GLU A 289 17.22 17.60 -9.91
CA GLU A 289 17.00 16.43 -9.07
C GLU A 289 15.75 16.60 -8.22
N PHE A 290 15.58 17.77 -7.60
CA PHE A 290 14.39 18.08 -6.81
C PHE A 290 13.10 18.07 -7.67
N VAL A 291 13.12 18.71 -8.84
CA VAL A 291 11.96 18.72 -9.76
C VAL A 291 11.71 17.34 -10.36
N ARG A 292 12.76 16.58 -10.70
CA ARG A 292 12.63 15.22 -11.24
C ARG A 292 11.94 14.29 -10.25
N THR A 293 12.26 14.44 -8.96
CA THR A 293 11.68 13.61 -7.90
C THR A 293 10.24 14.01 -7.55
N PHE A 294 9.89 15.30 -7.59
CA PHE A 294 8.51 15.75 -7.27
C PHE A 294 7.54 15.84 -8.45
N TYR A 295 8.05 16.19 -9.63
CA TYR A 295 7.28 16.48 -10.84
C TYR A 295 7.93 15.84 -12.07
N PRO A 296 8.02 14.50 -12.13
CA PRO A 296 8.69 13.80 -13.23
C PRO A 296 8.07 14.13 -14.61
N GLU A 297 6.77 14.39 -14.68
CA GLU A 297 6.09 14.77 -15.93
C GLU A 297 6.35 16.23 -16.36
N GLU A 298 6.63 17.14 -15.41
CA GLU A 298 6.91 18.56 -15.69
C GLU A 298 8.42 18.85 -15.78
N TYR A 299 9.27 17.89 -15.43
CA TYR A 299 10.72 18.02 -15.50
C TYR A 299 11.21 18.49 -16.88
N HIS A 300 10.69 17.87 -17.94
CA HIS A 300 11.06 18.23 -19.31
C HIS A 300 10.53 19.61 -19.72
N SER A 301 9.39 20.07 -19.23
CA SER A 301 8.88 21.41 -19.57
C SER A 301 9.67 22.52 -18.84
N VAL A 302 10.12 22.27 -17.61
CA VAL A 302 10.89 23.22 -16.81
C VAL A 302 12.33 23.35 -17.29
N PHE A 303 13.01 22.24 -17.61
CA PHE A 303 14.44 22.25 -17.94
C PHE A 303 14.77 22.16 -19.44
N ASN A 304 13.89 21.61 -20.31
CA ASN A 304 14.14 21.65 -21.77
C ASN A 304 13.61 22.94 -22.44
N ALA A 305 12.79 23.76 -21.77
CA ALA A 305 12.36 25.06 -22.32
C ALA A 305 13.52 26.06 -22.46
N LYS A 306 14.58 25.95 -21.62
CA LYS A 306 15.80 26.76 -21.74
C LYS A 306 16.66 26.41 -22.96
N SER A 307 16.48 25.23 -23.57
CA SER A 307 17.23 24.85 -24.79
C SER A 307 16.71 25.54 -26.05
N LYS A 308 15.40 25.88 -26.11
CA LYS A 308 14.81 26.57 -27.28
C LYS A 308 15.09 28.08 -27.31
N SER A 309 15.29 28.76 -26.19
CA SER A 309 15.60 30.20 -26.19
C SER A 309 17.07 30.50 -26.50
N VAL A 310 18.00 29.59 -26.15
CA VAL A 310 19.43 29.73 -26.48
C VAL A 310 19.71 29.44 -27.96
N LEU A 311 18.96 28.52 -28.59
CA LEU A 311 19.11 28.20 -30.01
C LEU A 311 18.52 29.26 -30.95
N ILE A 312 17.59 30.11 -30.49
CA ILE A 312 17.02 31.19 -31.31
C ILE A 312 17.84 32.49 -31.20
N GLN A 313 18.59 32.70 -30.11
CA GLN A 313 19.48 33.87 -29.98
C GLN A 313 20.84 33.70 -30.68
N ASN A 314 21.32 32.47 -30.89
CA ASN A 314 22.60 32.24 -31.58
C ASN A 314 22.52 32.35 -33.12
N SER A 315 21.33 32.53 -33.70
CA SER A 315 21.16 32.74 -35.14
C SER A 315 21.07 34.21 -35.58
N SER A 316 21.18 35.19 -34.66
CA SER A 316 20.89 36.60 -35.00
C SER A 316 21.82 37.65 -34.40
N SER A 317 23.12 37.37 -34.16
CA SER A 317 24.05 38.43 -33.74
C SER A 317 25.52 38.17 -34.12
N SER A 318 25.80 38.03 -35.42
CA SER A 318 27.15 38.18 -35.97
C SER A 318 27.38 39.61 -36.48
N THR A 319 27.52 40.60 -35.58
CA THR A 319 28.22 41.88 -35.88
C THR A 319 28.38 42.75 -34.63
N GLY A 320 29.61 43.22 -34.36
CA GLY A 320 29.82 44.56 -33.76
C GLY A 320 30.42 44.65 -32.35
N ARG A 321 31.71 45.02 -32.33
CA ARG A 321 32.61 45.53 -31.26
C ARG A 321 32.04 46.35 -30.06
N SER A 322 32.72 46.10 -28.92
CA SER A 322 33.41 47.04 -27.98
C SER A 322 32.71 47.72 -26.77
N SER A 323 33.39 47.52 -25.61
CA SER A 323 33.67 48.45 -24.49
C SER A 323 32.75 48.51 -23.25
N LEU A 324 33.41 48.34 -22.08
CA LEU A 324 33.32 49.08 -20.81
C LEU A 324 31.94 49.49 -20.23
N ARG A 325 31.55 48.92 -19.08
CA ARG A 325 31.47 49.58 -17.73
C ARG A 325 30.61 48.81 -16.72
N ALA A 326 30.89 49.12 -15.45
CA ALA A 326 30.26 48.67 -14.21
C ALA A 326 28.76 49.03 -14.04
N SER A 327 28.17 48.54 -12.93
CA SER A 327 26.83 48.85 -12.40
C SER A 327 25.71 48.07 -13.12
N THR A 328 24.75 47.38 -12.51
CA THR A 328 24.00 47.63 -11.27
C THR A 328 23.21 46.34 -10.94
N LYS A 329 22.98 46.03 -9.66
CA LYS A 329 22.02 44.98 -9.24
C LYS A 329 20.64 45.23 -9.88
N PRO A 330 19.98 44.25 -10.52
CA PRO A 330 18.56 44.38 -10.82
C PRO A 330 17.78 44.13 -9.53
N ALA A 331 17.24 45.21 -8.96
CA ALA A 331 16.19 45.15 -7.97
C ALA A 331 14.94 44.57 -8.65
N LEU A 332 14.67 43.29 -8.43
CA LEU A 332 13.40 42.66 -8.81
C LEU A 332 12.51 42.56 -7.59
N ILE A 333 11.45 43.36 -7.66
CA ILE A 333 10.41 43.57 -6.66
C ILE A 333 9.66 42.25 -6.46
N LEU A 334 9.93 41.57 -5.34
CA LEU A 334 9.07 40.53 -4.81
C LEU A 334 7.68 41.12 -4.57
N SER A 335 6.63 40.44 -5.06
CA SER A 335 5.25 40.86 -4.83
C SER A 335 4.95 40.88 -3.32
N PRO A 336 4.20 41.88 -2.82
CA PRO A 336 3.97 42.07 -1.38
C PRO A 336 3.26 40.89 -0.70
N GLN A 337 2.64 39.98 -1.46
CA GLN A 337 2.06 38.74 -0.93
C GLN A 337 3.10 37.70 -0.49
N ILE A 338 4.28 37.65 -1.14
CA ILE A 338 5.36 36.71 -0.77
C ILE A 338 6.12 37.21 0.47
N ARG A 339 6.13 38.52 0.71
CA ARG A 339 6.79 39.13 1.88
C ARG A 339 5.97 39.01 3.17
N GLN A 340 4.64 38.87 3.07
CA GLN A 340 3.76 38.72 4.24
C GLN A 340 3.64 37.27 4.73
N SER A 341 3.90 36.27 3.88
CA SER A 341 3.83 34.86 4.30
C SER A 341 5.05 34.39 5.11
N ILE A 342 6.17 35.11 5.04
CA ILE A 342 7.44 34.73 5.69
C ILE A 342 7.58 35.34 7.10
N THR A 343 6.82 36.38 7.44
CA THR A 343 6.92 37.07 8.76
C THR A 343 5.78 36.77 9.73
N CYS A 344 4.72 36.08 9.31
CA CYS A 344 3.58 35.76 10.18
C CYS A 344 3.35 34.24 10.27
N ARG A 345 4.21 33.53 11.01
CA ARG A 345 3.90 32.23 11.63
C ARG A 345 5.00 31.79 12.60
N SER A 346 5.28 32.66 13.56
CA SER A 346 5.65 32.24 14.90
C SER A 346 4.41 32.44 15.77
N PHE A 347 4.11 31.44 16.61
CA PHE A 347 2.90 31.24 17.42
C PHE A 347 1.80 30.38 16.79
N ASP A 348 1.51 29.32 17.56
CA ASP A 348 0.50 28.26 17.52
C ASP A 348 0.73 27.01 16.66
#